data_AF-A0A8R7UAM0-F1
#
_entry.id   AF-A0A8R7UAM0-F1
#
_cell.length_a   1.000
_cell.length_b   1.000
_cell.length_c   1.000
_cell.angle_alpha   90.00
_cell.angle_beta   90.00
_cell.angle_gamma   90.00
#
_symmetry.space_group_name_H-M   'P 1'
#
loop_
_entity.id
_entity.type
_entity.pdbx_description
1 polymer ?
#
loop_
_entity_poly.entity_id
_entity_poly.type
_entity_poly.pdbx_seq_one_letter_code
_entity_poly.pdbx_strand_id
1 'polypeptide(L)'
;MEVMWGLKHLMHSLVPQEKLKLTKEDRLPMSQGLKMFLYHYGFDNKFTSVNEQVVIAACLLLDAGLLVESHSEQLRWAAGKLKEVSGINLEGWSAMKTATALRIMFDPAETTNEEMEIFTEEEVSTLEMTCHKYEDIIYKDFGLKIHSELVEMREVKKDALGALGFLLGSS
;
A
#
# COMPACT_ATOMS: atom_id res chain seq x y z
N MET A 1 11.41 5.91 -27.18
CA MET A 1 10.01 6.25 -27.50
C MET A 1 9.24 6.72 -26.27
N GLU A 2 9.35 6.05 -25.11
CA GLU A 2 8.65 6.45 -23.87
C GLU A 2 8.95 7.89 -23.40
N VAL A 3 10.20 8.36 -23.50
CA VAL A 3 10.56 9.75 -23.16
C VAL A 3 9.86 10.79 -24.05
N MET A 4 9.83 10.55 -25.37
CA MET A 4 9.12 11.43 -26.32
C MET A 4 7.61 11.41 -26.08
N TRP A 5 7.08 10.26 -25.71
CA TRP A 5 5.67 10.12 -25.32
C TRP A 5 5.37 10.94 -24.06
N GLY A 6 6.19 10.81 -23.00
CA GLY A 6 6.03 11.57 -21.77
C GLY A 6 6.08 13.08 -22.00
N LEU A 7 6.96 13.53 -22.90
CA LEU A 7 7.03 14.94 -23.30
C LEU A 7 5.75 15.40 -24.02
N LYS A 8 5.24 14.60 -24.96
CA LYS A 8 4.00 14.88 -25.71
C LYS A 8 2.79 14.90 -24.78
N HIS A 9 2.79 14.06 -23.74
CA HIS A 9 1.74 13.99 -22.75
C HIS A 9 1.77 15.18 -21.78
N LEU A 10 2.95 15.58 -21.30
CA LEU A 10 3.12 16.74 -20.43
C LEU A 10 3.03 18.08 -21.19
N MET A 11 2.95 18.06 -22.51
CA MET A 11 3.00 19.26 -23.35
C MET A 11 1.88 20.25 -23.02
N HIS A 12 0.69 19.76 -22.66
CA HIS A 12 -0.43 20.61 -22.23
C HIS A 12 -0.18 21.28 -20.87
N SER A 13 0.59 20.66 -19.98
CA SER A 13 0.99 21.23 -18.69
C SER A 13 2.18 22.19 -18.83
N LEU A 14 3.11 21.88 -19.73
CA LEU A 14 4.30 22.69 -20.03
C LEU A 14 3.99 23.90 -20.92
N VAL A 15 3.00 23.77 -21.82
CA VAL A 15 2.56 24.77 -22.78
C VAL A 15 1.03 24.83 -22.79
N PRO A 16 0.39 25.61 -21.89
CA PRO A 16 -1.06 25.60 -21.71
C PRO A 16 -1.89 26.04 -22.92
N GLN A 17 -1.28 26.70 -23.91
CA GLN A 17 -1.96 27.09 -25.15
C GLN A 17 -2.06 25.93 -26.16
N GLU A 18 -1.30 24.86 -25.95
CA GLU A 18 -1.28 23.66 -26.77
C GLU A 18 -2.59 22.87 -26.57
N LYS A 19 -3.39 22.73 -27.64
CA LYS A 19 -4.70 22.05 -27.59
C LYS A 19 -4.64 20.57 -27.98
N LEU A 20 -3.44 19.99 -27.95
CA LEU A 20 -3.19 18.66 -28.51
C LEU A 20 -3.94 17.60 -27.68
N LYS A 21 -4.96 17.00 -28.28
CA LYS A 21 -5.69 15.87 -27.71
C LYS A 21 -5.05 14.58 -28.19
N LEU A 22 -4.57 13.78 -27.25
CA LEU A 22 -3.97 12.48 -27.55
C LEU A 22 -5.04 11.50 -28.02
N THR A 23 -4.72 10.79 -29.09
CA THR A 23 -5.58 9.80 -29.76
C THR A 23 -5.21 8.39 -29.33
N LYS A 24 -5.94 7.36 -29.80
CA LYS A 24 -5.59 5.96 -29.52
C LYS A 24 -4.22 5.55 -30.08
N GLU A 25 -3.73 6.22 -31.12
CA GLU A 25 -2.40 6.01 -31.68
C GLU A 25 -1.29 6.55 -30.77
N ASP A 26 -1.64 7.47 -29.88
CA ASP A 26 -0.77 8.01 -28.84
C ASP A 26 -0.82 7.17 -27.55
N ARG A 27 -1.27 5.91 -27.60
CA ARG A 27 -1.18 5.01 -26.45
C ARG A 27 0.25 4.53 -26.26
N LEU A 28 0.67 4.37 -25.00
CA LEU A 28 1.99 3.86 -24.66
C LEU A 28 2.10 2.41 -25.18
N PRO A 29 3.13 2.04 -25.95
CA PRO A 29 3.42 0.63 -26.15
C PRO A 29 3.64 -0.03 -24.78
N MET A 30 3.07 -1.22 -24.58
CA MET A 30 3.23 -1.94 -23.33
C MET A 30 4.71 -2.27 -23.10
N SER A 31 5.31 -1.73 -22.04
CA SER A 31 6.68 -2.07 -21.66
C SER A 31 6.74 -3.49 -21.08
N GLN A 32 7.85 -4.20 -21.27
CA GLN A 32 8.01 -5.55 -20.71
C GLN A 32 7.94 -5.54 -19.18
N GLY A 33 8.49 -4.50 -18.53
CA GLY A 33 8.41 -4.32 -17.08
C GLY A 33 6.98 -4.18 -16.59
N LEU A 34 6.19 -3.30 -17.21
CA LEU A 34 4.78 -3.11 -16.86
C LEU A 34 3.97 -4.40 -17.12
N LYS A 35 4.25 -5.11 -18.22
CA LYS A 35 3.62 -6.39 -18.51
C LYS A 35 3.88 -7.43 -17.41
N MET A 36 5.14 -7.62 -17.02
CA MET A 36 5.51 -8.54 -15.94
C MET A 36 4.90 -8.13 -14.60
N PHE A 37 4.89 -6.83 -14.30
CA PHE A 37 4.28 -6.29 -13.09
C PHE A 37 2.78 -6.59 -13.04
N LEU A 38 2.03 -6.28 -14.10
CA LEU A 38 0.60 -6.55 -14.17
C LEU A 38 0.28 -8.05 -14.14
N TYR A 39 1.11 -8.88 -14.78
CA TYR A 39 0.99 -10.34 -14.73
C TYR A 39 1.13 -10.88 -13.30
N HIS A 40 2.01 -10.30 -12.47
CA HIS A 40 2.14 -10.66 -11.05
C HIS A 40 0.84 -10.45 -10.26
N TYR A 41 0.00 -9.50 -10.66
CA TYR A 41 -1.33 -9.25 -10.07
C TYR A 41 -2.45 -10.01 -10.77
N GLY A 42 -2.14 -10.96 -11.67
CA GLY A 42 -3.12 -11.80 -12.35
C GLY A 42 -3.76 -11.17 -13.60
N PHE A 43 -3.25 -10.04 -14.07
CA PHE A 43 -3.73 -9.42 -15.31
C PHE A 43 -2.95 -9.97 -16.51
N ASP A 44 -3.52 -10.97 -17.20
CA ASP A 44 -2.99 -11.47 -18.47
C ASP A 44 -3.43 -10.56 -19.62
N ASN A 45 -2.57 -9.59 -19.96
CA ASN A 45 -2.90 -8.55 -20.92
C ASN A 45 -2.42 -8.91 -22.33
N LYS A 46 -3.39 -9.19 -23.22
CA LYS A 46 -3.21 -9.31 -24.68
C LYS A 46 -2.97 -7.96 -25.38
N PHE A 47 -2.98 -6.86 -24.64
CA PHE A 47 -2.90 -5.51 -25.18
C PHE A 47 -1.46 -5.14 -25.56
N THR A 48 -1.30 -4.62 -26.77
CA THR A 48 -0.02 -4.11 -27.27
C THR A 48 0.28 -2.69 -26.79
N SER A 49 -0.74 -1.97 -26.29
CA SER A 49 -0.61 -0.61 -25.77
C SER A 49 -1.50 -0.36 -24.55
N VAL A 50 -1.08 0.59 -23.70
CA VAL A 50 -1.78 1.01 -22.47
C VAL A 50 -2.16 2.48 -22.55
N ASN A 51 -3.19 2.85 -21.78
CA ASN A 51 -3.55 4.25 -21.57
C ASN A 51 -2.96 4.76 -20.24
N GLU A 52 -3.04 6.08 -20.05
CA GLU A 52 -2.57 6.75 -18.84
C GLU A 52 -3.19 6.19 -17.55
N GLN A 53 -4.48 5.83 -17.57
CA GLN A 53 -5.17 5.31 -16.38
C GLN A 53 -4.59 3.97 -15.91
N VAL A 54 -4.19 3.09 -16.83
CA VAL A 54 -3.49 1.83 -16.49
C VAL A 54 -2.13 2.12 -15.88
N VAL A 55 -1.41 3.13 -16.38
CA VAL A 55 -0.10 3.52 -15.83
C VAL A 55 -0.26 4.09 -14.42
N ILE A 56 -1.20 5.00 -14.20
CA ILE A 56 -1.48 5.59 -12.88
C ILE A 56 -1.84 4.49 -11.88
N ALA A 57 -2.76 3.59 -12.24
CA ALA A 57 -3.16 2.50 -11.35
C ALA A 57 -1.99 1.53 -11.04
N ALA A 58 -1.12 1.26 -12.02
CA ALA A 58 0.09 0.47 -11.79
C ALA A 58 1.10 1.18 -10.87
N CYS A 59 1.26 2.52 -10.99
CA CYS A 59 2.08 3.31 -10.08
C CYS A 59 1.55 3.25 -8.64
N LEU A 60 0.23 3.41 -8.44
CA LEU A 60 -0.38 3.30 -7.11
C LEU A 60 -0.15 1.91 -6.49
N LEU A 61 -0.21 0.84 -7.29
CA LEU A 61 0.13 -0.50 -6.83
C LEU A 61 1.60 -0.65 -6.42
N LEU A 62 2.51 -0.04 -7.19
CA LEU A 62 3.93 -0.06 -6.90
C LEU A 62 4.24 0.69 -5.59
N ASP A 63 3.71 1.91 -5.46
CA ASP A 63 3.86 2.74 -4.26
C ASP A 63 3.34 2.01 -3.02
N ALA A 64 2.20 1.31 -3.15
CA ALA A 64 1.65 0.51 -2.07
C ALA A 64 2.58 -0.64 -1.62
N GLY A 65 3.29 -1.27 -2.55
CA GLY A 65 4.31 -2.27 -2.22
C GLY A 65 5.53 -1.65 -1.53
N LEU A 66 6.01 -0.52 -2.05
CA LEU A 66 7.18 0.18 -1.53
C LEU A 66 6.96 0.74 -0.13
N LEU A 67 5.74 1.17 0.21
CA LEU A 67 5.42 1.65 1.56
C LEU A 67 5.55 0.55 2.62
N VAL A 68 5.13 -0.68 2.30
CA VAL A 68 5.29 -1.81 3.23
C VAL A 68 6.78 -2.09 3.47
N GLU A 69 7.58 -2.03 2.40
CA GLU A 69 9.04 -2.21 2.49
C GLU A 69 9.72 -1.08 3.26
N SER A 70 9.29 0.18 3.10
CA SER A 70 9.91 1.34 3.77
C SER A 70 9.70 1.35 5.29
N HIS A 71 8.65 0.67 5.77
CA HIS A 71 8.36 0.46 7.20
C HIS A 71 8.80 -0.90 7.73
N SER A 72 9.34 -1.77 6.87
CA SER A 72 9.60 -3.18 7.19
C SER A 72 10.61 -3.36 8.32
N GLU A 73 11.66 -2.55 8.36
CA GLU A 73 12.69 -2.62 9.40
C GLU A 73 12.13 -2.18 10.74
N GLN A 74 11.39 -1.07 10.77
CA GLN A 74 10.86 -0.51 11.98
C GLN A 74 9.73 -1.38 12.56
N LEU A 75 8.89 -1.96 11.70
CA LEU A 75 7.88 -2.94 12.12
C LEU A 75 8.51 -4.24 12.62
N ARG A 76 9.61 -4.70 12.00
CA ARG A 76 10.36 -5.87 12.49
C ARG A 76 10.98 -5.60 13.86
N TRP A 77 11.51 -4.41 14.07
CA TRP A 77 12.02 -3.99 15.37
C TRP A 77 10.90 -3.92 16.42
N ALA A 78 9.75 -3.32 16.09
CA ALA A 78 8.60 -3.24 16.99
C ALA A 78 8.05 -4.63 17.33
N ALA A 79 7.95 -5.53 16.35
CA ALA A 79 7.63 -6.94 16.56
C ALA A 79 8.62 -7.62 17.52
N GLY A 80 9.92 -7.40 17.34
CA GLY A 80 10.93 -7.89 18.29
C GLY A 80 10.66 -7.46 19.73
N LYS A 81 10.23 -6.21 19.93
CA LYS A 81 9.86 -5.68 21.24
C LYS A 81 8.55 -6.23 21.78
N LEU A 82 7.55 -6.43 20.94
CA LEU A 82 6.30 -7.09 21.33
C LEU A 82 6.54 -8.50 21.87
N LYS A 83 7.42 -9.26 21.20
CA LYS A 83 7.82 -10.59 21.65
C LYS A 83 8.62 -10.55 22.95
N GLU A 84 9.57 -9.64 23.07
CA GLU A 84 10.45 -9.51 24.25
C GLU A 84 9.68 -9.12 25.52
N VAL A 85 8.77 -8.15 25.41
CA VAL A 85 8.10 -7.55 26.58
C VAL A 85 6.79 -8.25 26.93
N SER A 86 6.01 -8.69 25.93
CA SER A 86 4.69 -9.30 26.14
C SER A 86 4.67 -10.81 25.93
N GLY A 87 5.75 -11.41 25.40
CA GLY A 87 5.83 -12.85 25.16
C GLY A 87 4.91 -13.34 24.03
N ILE A 88 4.29 -12.43 23.27
CA ILE A 88 3.35 -12.77 22.19
C ILE A 88 4.09 -13.55 21.10
N ASN A 89 3.47 -14.64 20.62
CA ASN A 89 3.95 -15.34 19.45
C ASN A 89 3.57 -14.57 18.18
N LEU A 90 4.56 -14.07 17.46
CA LEU A 90 4.38 -13.25 16.26
C LEU A 90 4.56 -14.05 14.96
N GLU A 91 4.66 -15.38 15.04
CA GLU A 91 4.76 -16.22 13.86
C GLU A 91 3.54 -16.04 12.96
N GLY A 92 3.77 -15.72 11.69
CA GLY A 92 2.71 -15.45 10.71
C GLY A 92 2.07 -14.05 10.78
N TRP A 93 2.52 -13.17 11.68
CA TRP A 93 2.03 -11.79 11.69
C TRP A 93 2.48 -11.03 10.44
N SER A 94 1.53 -10.32 9.83
CA SER A 94 1.81 -9.39 8.74
C SER A 94 2.30 -8.03 9.27
N ALA A 95 2.87 -7.21 8.39
CA ALA A 95 3.18 -5.81 8.68
C ALA A 95 1.93 -5.05 9.19
N MET A 96 0.77 -5.30 8.56
CA MET A 96 -0.51 -4.72 8.98
C MET A 96 -0.89 -5.19 10.39
N LYS A 97 -0.89 -6.50 10.67
CA LYS A 97 -1.23 -7.01 12.01
C LYS A 97 -0.30 -6.43 13.09
N THR A 98 0.99 -6.28 12.79
CA THR A 98 1.94 -5.64 13.71
C THR A 98 1.59 -4.17 13.95
N ALA A 99 1.30 -3.39 12.90
CA ALA A 99 0.91 -1.99 13.03
C ALA A 99 -0.40 -1.83 13.80
N THR A 100 -1.38 -2.72 13.59
CA THR A 100 -2.66 -2.70 14.32
C THR A 100 -2.48 -3.04 15.80
N ALA A 101 -1.52 -3.90 16.16
CA ALA A 101 -1.19 -4.14 17.56
C ALA A 101 -0.68 -2.86 18.25
N LEU A 102 0.19 -2.09 17.58
CA LEU A 102 0.66 -0.80 18.09
C LEU A 102 -0.49 0.20 18.22
N ARG A 103 -1.42 0.21 17.26
CA ARG A 103 -2.65 1.03 17.29
C ARG A 103 -3.49 0.72 18.52
N ILE A 104 -3.78 -0.56 18.79
CA ILE A 104 -4.52 -1.03 19.96
C ILE A 104 -3.83 -0.58 21.26
N MET A 105 -2.51 -0.74 21.35
CA MET A 105 -1.77 -0.41 22.56
C MET A 105 -1.74 1.09 22.87
N PHE A 106 -1.54 1.93 21.84
CA PHE A 106 -1.31 3.36 22.06
C PHE A 106 -2.57 4.20 22.02
N ASP A 107 -3.64 3.71 21.42
CA ASP A 107 -4.86 4.47 21.28
C ASP A 107 -6.11 3.56 21.20
N PRO A 108 -6.36 2.76 22.26
CA PRO A 108 -7.42 1.75 22.28
C PRO A 108 -8.84 2.32 22.13
N ALA A 109 -9.06 3.60 22.53
CA ALA A 109 -10.37 4.24 22.47
C ALA A 109 -10.85 4.49 21.03
N GLU A 110 -9.93 4.60 20.08
CA GLU A 110 -10.20 4.88 18.68
C GLU A 110 -9.95 3.65 17.78
N THR A 111 -9.65 2.50 18.38
CA THR A 111 -9.53 1.22 17.67
C THR A 111 -10.91 0.65 17.39
N THR A 112 -11.14 0.19 16.16
CA THR A 112 -12.43 -0.40 15.77
C THR A 112 -12.52 -1.88 16.16
N ASN A 113 -13.73 -2.40 16.28
CA ASN A 113 -13.94 -3.84 16.53
C ASN A 113 -13.33 -4.70 15.40
N GLU A 114 -13.39 -4.23 14.15
CA GLU A 114 -12.83 -4.95 13.00
C GLU A 114 -11.30 -5.05 13.06
N GLU A 115 -10.63 -4.05 13.64
CA GLU A 115 -9.19 -4.08 13.89
C GLU A 115 -8.83 -5.10 14.98
N MET A 116 -9.67 -5.23 16.02
CA MET A 116 -9.48 -6.20 17.09
C MET A 116 -9.74 -7.64 16.64
N GLU A 117 -10.67 -7.87 15.70
CA GLU A 117 -10.97 -9.20 15.14
C GLU A 117 -9.78 -9.88 14.43
N ILE A 118 -8.73 -9.12 14.09
CA ILE A 118 -7.47 -9.65 13.54
C ILE A 118 -6.69 -10.47 14.59
N PHE A 119 -7.02 -10.30 15.87
CA PHE A 119 -6.33 -10.87 17.01
C PHE A 119 -7.22 -11.88 17.75
N THR A 120 -6.59 -12.78 18.50
CA THR A 120 -7.31 -13.58 19.49
C THR A 120 -7.63 -12.74 20.72
N GLU A 121 -8.64 -13.13 21.50
CA GLU A 121 -8.96 -12.45 22.77
C GLU A 121 -7.76 -12.42 23.74
N GLU A 122 -6.94 -13.47 23.73
CA GLU A 122 -5.71 -13.56 24.53
C GLU A 122 -4.65 -12.56 24.04
N GLU A 123 -4.47 -12.40 22.72
CA GLU A 123 -3.56 -11.41 22.14
C GLU A 123 -4.00 -9.99 22.53
N VAL A 124 -5.29 -9.65 22.37
CA VAL A 124 -5.82 -8.33 22.75
C VAL A 124 -5.63 -8.05 24.24
N SER A 125 -6.07 -8.97 25.10
CA SER A 125 -5.91 -8.84 26.55
C SER A 125 -4.44 -8.66 26.95
N THR A 126 -3.53 -9.39 26.31
CA THR A 126 -2.09 -9.25 26.56
C THR A 126 -1.56 -7.88 26.12
N LEU A 127 -1.95 -7.39 24.94
CA LEU A 127 -1.56 -6.07 24.44
C LEU A 127 -2.02 -4.95 25.38
N GLU A 128 -3.28 -4.99 25.83
CA GLU A 128 -3.83 -4.02 26.77
C GLU A 128 -3.13 -4.07 28.13
N MET A 129 -2.92 -5.26 28.67
CA MET A 129 -2.33 -5.43 30.00
C MET A 129 -0.84 -5.07 30.04
N THR A 130 -0.15 -5.10 28.90
CA THR A 130 1.29 -4.82 28.79
C THR A 130 1.63 -3.47 28.17
N CYS A 131 0.65 -2.70 27.67
CA CYS A 131 0.90 -1.46 26.92
C CYS A 131 1.75 -0.43 27.68
N HIS A 132 1.53 -0.29 28.99
CA HIS A 132 2.29 0.63 29.86
C HIS A 132 3.79 0.35 29.88
N LYS A 133 4.24 -0.87 29.54
CA LYS A 133 5.66 -1.25 29.51
C LYS A 133 6.39 -0.68 28.30
N TYR A 134 5.69 -0.07 27.35
CA TYR A 134 6.24 0.41 26.08
C TYR A 134 6.40 1.93 26.00
N GLU A 135 5.97 2.67 27.03
CA GLU A 135 5.92 4.14 27.03
C GLU A 135 7.28 4.79 26.69
N ASP A 136 8.38 4.19 27.15
CA ASP A 136 9.76 4.63 26.88
C ASP A 136 10.48 3.81 25.79
N ILE A 137 9.81 2.83 25.19
CA ILE A 137 10.40 1.94 24.19
C ILE A 137 9.97 2.36 22.79
N ILE A 138 8.66 2.48 22.57
CA ILE A 138 8.07 2.75 21.26
C ILE A 138 7.29 4.07 21.36
N TYR A 139 7.67 5.04 20.53
CA TYR A 139 6.95 6.30 20.45
C TYR A 139 5.53 6.07 19.90
N LYS A 140 4.52 6.52 20.64
CA LYS A 140 3.10 6.44 20.26
C LYS A 140 2.85 6.98 18.84
N ASP A 141 3.33 8.18 18.55
CA ASP A 141 3.11 8.85 17.25
C ASP A 141 3.68 8.04 16.08
N PHE A 142 4.78 7.33 16.32
CA PHE A 142 5.39 6.46 15.33
C PHE A 142 4.47 5.26 15.01
N GLY A 143 3.93 4.58 16.04
CA GLY A 143 3.03 3.45 15.84
C GLY A 143 1.73 3.84 15.12
N LEU A 144 1.14 4.97 15.53
CA LEU A 144 -0.10 5.48 14.92
C LEU A 144 0.10 5.92 13.47
N LYS A 145 1.21 6.60 13.17
CA LYS A 145 1.52 7.05 11.81
C LYS A 145 1.65 5.88 10.84
N ILE A 146 2.44 4.85 11.20
CA ILE A 146 2.62 3.68 10.33
C ILE A 146 1.28 2.98 10.10
N HIS A 147 0.47 2.81 11.15
CA HIS A 147 -0.85 2.22 11.01
C HIS A 147 -1.73 3.00 10.02
N SER A 148 -1.83 4.32 10.19
CA SER A 148 -2.62 5.18 9.29
C SER A 148 -2.17 5.08 7.83
N GLU A 149 -0.85 5.16 7.58
CA GLU A 149 -0.29 5.09 6.22
C GLU A 149 -0.57 3.73 5.58
N LEU A 150 -0.44 2.63 6.33
CA LEU A 150 -0.72 1.29 5.82
C LEU A 150 -2.21 1.08 5.51
N VAL A 151 -3.13 1.60 6.34
CA VAL A 151 -4.58 1.51 6.10
C VAL A 151 -4.98 2.31 4.86
N GLU A 152 -4.53 3.56 4.75
CA GLU A 152 -4.79 4.40 3.58
C GLU A 152 -4.29 3.72 2.30
N MET A 153 -3.06 3.21 2.34
CA MET A 153 -2.46 2.57 1.19
C MET A 153 -3.12 1.23 0.81
N ARG A 154 -3.72 0.53 1.77
CA ARG A 154 -4.52 -0.67 1.52
C ARG A 154 -5.76 -0.35 0.68
N GLU A 155 -6.46 0.74 0.99
CA GLU A 155 -7.62 1.17 0.20
C GLU A 155 -7.19 1.67 -1.18
N VAL A 156 -6.11 2.46 -1.27
CA VAL A 156 -5.53 2.88 -2.56
C VAL A 156 -5.17 1.67 -3.43
N LYS A 157 -4.54 0.64 -2.85
CA LYS A 157 -4.21 -0.61 -3.55
C LYS A 157 -5.46 -1.32 -4.07
N LYS A 158 -6.51 -1.40 -3.26
CA LYS A 158 -7.79 -2.03 -3.62
C LYS A 158 -8.48 -1.29 -4.77
N ASP A 159 -8.52 0.04 -4.71
CA ASP A 159 -9.08 0.89 -5.76
C ASP A 159 -8.29 0.78 -7.06
N ALA A 160 -6.96 0.76 -6.97
CA ALA A 160 -6.09 0.57 -8.13
C ALA A 160 -6.30 -0.81 -8.79
N LEU A 161 -6.45 -1.88 -8.00
CA LEU A 161 -6.79 -3.21 -8.52
C LEU A 161 -8.18 -3.23 -9.19
N GLY A 162 -9.16 -2.57 -8.58
CA GLY A 162 -10.50 -2.43 -9.15
C GLY A 162 -10.48 -1.69 -10.49
N ALA A 163 -9.76 -0.58 -10.56
CA ALA A 163 -9.57 0.19 -11.79
C ALA A 163 -8.89 -0.63 -12.88
N LEU A 164 -7.82 -1.37 -12.56
CA LEU A 164 -7.14 -2.26 -13.51
C LEU A 164 -8.07 -3.39 -13.97
N GLY A 165 -8.85 -3.99 -13.07
CA GLY A 165 -9.86 -4.99 -13.42
C GLY A 165 -10.89 -4.47 -14.42
N PHE A 166 -11.38 -3.25 -14.22
CA PHE A 166 -12.31 -2.61 -15.17
C PHE A 166 -11.63 -2.29 -16.51
N LEU A 167 -10.43 -1.70 -16.47
CA LEU A 167 -9.71 -1.22 -17.66
C LEU A 167 -9.15 -2.36 -18.52
N LEU A 168 -8.76 -3.48 -17.89
CA LEU A 168 -8.10 -4.61 -18.55
C LEU A 168 -9.00 -5.85 -18.69
N GLY A 169 -10.07 -5.96 -17.91
CA GLY A 169 -11.02 -7.09 -17.94
C GLY A 169 -12.25 -6.88 -18.83
N SER A 170 -12.45 -5.66 -19.35
CA SER A 170 -13.52 -5.36 -20.31
C SER A 170 -13.09 -5.79 -21.73
N SER A 171 -13.33 -7.05 -22.08
CA SER A 171 -13.24 -7.55 -23.47
C SER A 171 -14.41 -8.45 -23.81
#